data_AF-C7MPK6-F1
#
_entry.id   AF-C7MPK6-F1
#
_cell.length_a   1.000
_cell.length_b   1.000
_cell.length_c   1.000
_cell.angle_alpha   90.00
_cell.angle_beta   90.00
_cell.angle_gamma   90.00
#
_symmetry.space_group_name_H-M   'P 1'
#
loop_
_entity.id
_entity.type
_entity.pdbx_description
1 polymer ?
#
loop_
_entity_poly.entity_id
_entity_poly.type
_entity_poly.pdbx_seq_one_letter_code
_entity_poly.pdbx_strand_id
1 'polypeptide(L)'
;MVDRVVEGDLNDIPDIDERLQAVLLTALKEAKQKLEAGEEVVPFTALAVKDNLFLETHPGDSSEEYYAAARHTVQHVRGADAYAFCYDGYVETDEGTEDVLIAEGGLSGEDEGVAIGFFYQMPEDEAGIPVVNDEPIYIGPAPNFMAFLVDSNEDDTGEDDPDTFDDFDDEVESSRE
;
A
#
# COMPACT_ATOMS: atom_id res chain seq x y z
N MET A 1 -1.91 -14.78 6.85
CA MET A 1 -2.65 -14.35 5.64
C MET A 1 -4.12 -14.29 6.00
N VAL A 2 -4.85 -13.33 5.41
CA VAL A 2 -6.27 -13.08 5.70
C VAL A 2 -7.13 -13.90 4.76
N ASP A 3 -8.10 -14.59 5.32
CA ASP A 3 -9.13 -15.37 4.64
C ASP A 3 -10.10 -14.42 3.90
N ARG A 4 -10.21 -14.54 2.57
CA ARG A 4 -11.11 -13.70 1.74
C ARG A 4 -12.02 -14.58 0.91
N VAL A 5 -13.32 -14.43 1.15
CA VAL A 5 -14.42 -15.09 0.41
C VAL A 5 -14.94 -14.13 -0.65
N VAL A 6 -14.99 -14.56 -1.90
CA VAL A 6 -15.51 -13.75 -3.03
C VAL A 6 -16.93 -14.22 -3.36
N GLU A 7 -17.94 -13.40 -3.08
CA GLU A 7 -19.33 -13.62 -3.53
C GLU A 7 -19.70 -12.53 -4.58
N GLY A 8 -19.62 -12.83 -5.88
CA GLY A 8 -20.09 -11.91 -6.94
C GLY A 8 -19.54 -12.15 -8.34
N ASP A 9 -20.20 -11.58 -9.36
CA ASP A 9 -19.80 -11.61 -10.78
C ASP A 9 -18.36 -11.09 -10.95
N LEU A 10 -17.47 -11.99 -11.34
CA LEU A 10 -16.00 -11.90 -11.33
C LEU A 10 -15.36 -10.81 -12.22
N ASN A 11 -16.10 -9.88 -12.85
CA ASN A 11 -15.59 -9.06 -13.96
C ASN A 11 -15.80 -7.54 -13.87
N ASP A 12 -16.47 -7.02 -12.85
CA ASP A 12 -16.70 -5.56 -12.74
C ASP A 12 -15.91 -5.01 -11.55
N ILE A 13 -14.72 -4.47 -11.81
CA ILE A 13 -14.06 -3.61 -10.83
C ILE A 13 -15.05 -2.47 -10.55
N PRO A 14 -15.44 -2.22 -9.29
CA PRO A 14 -16.34 -1.12 -8.99
C PRO A 14 -15.78 0.19 -9.54
N ASP A 15 -16.65 1.18 -9.75
CA ASP A 15 -16.26 2.53 -10.14
C ASP A 15 -15.41 3.13 -9.00
N ILE A 16 -14.10 2.95 -9.11
CA ILE A 16 -13.09 3.43 -8.17
C ILE A 16 -12.33 4.57 -8.84
N ASP A 17 -11.70 5.40 -8.03
CA ASP A 17 -10.93 6.53 -8.53
C ASP A 17 -9.84 6.07 -9.53
N GLU A 18 -9.75 6.78 -10.66
CA GLU A 18 -8.83 6.45 -11.75
C GLU A 18 -7.38 6.37 -11.28
N ARG A 19 -7.01 7.18 -10.28
CA ARG A 19 -5.67 7.19 -9.70
C ARG A 19 -5.39 5.91 -8.93
N LEU A 20 -6.33 5.50 -8.07
CA LEU A 20 -6.22 4.25 -7.31
C LEU A 20 -6.19 3.05 -8.26
N GLN A 21 -7.08 3.02 -9.26
CA GLN A 21 -7.13 1.98 -10.27
C GLN A 21 -5.80 1.85 -11.00
N ALA A 22 -5.21 2.97 -11.45
CA ALA A 22 -3.93 2.97 -12.15
C ALA A 22 -2.79 2.40 -11.28
N VAL A 23 -2.76 2.74 -9.99
CA VAL A 23 -1.72 2.28 -9.06
C VAL A 23 -1.85 0.79 -8.76
N LEU A 24 -3.07 0.31 -8.47
CA LEU A 24 -3.37 -1.10 -8.25
C LEU A 24 -3.00 -1.95 -9.48
N LEU A 25 -3.44 -1.54 -10.67
CA LEU A 25 -3.16 -2.25 -11.92
C LEU A 25 -1.68 -2.25 -12.27
N THR A 26 -0.97 -1.15 -12.00
CA THR A 26 0.47 -1.09 -12.27
C THR A 26 1.23 -2.01 -11.33
N ALA A 27 0.89 -2.05 -10.04
CA ALA A 27 1.48 -2.98 -9.09
C ALA A 27 1.24 -4.44 -9.49
N LEU A 28 0.01 -4.81 -9.88
CA LEU A 28 -0.27 -6.15 -10.39
C LEU A 28 0.53 -6.51 -11.63
N LYS A 29 0.69 -5.59 -12.59
CA LYS A 29 1.48 -5.82 -13.79
C LYS A 29 2.96 -6.05 -13.49
N GLU A 30 3.51 -5.34 -12.51
CA GLU A 30 4.88 -5.56 -12.04
C GLU A 30 5.03 -6.94 -11.40
N ALA A 31 4.07 -7.37 -10.58
CA ALA A 31 4.05 -8.71 -9.99
C ALA A 31 3.90 -9.80 -11.06
N LYS A 32 2.98 -9.61 -12.02
CA LYS A 32 2.79 -10.52 -13.16
C LYS A 32 4.08 -10.69 -13.96
N GLN A 33 4.77 -9.60 -14.29
CA GLN A 33 6.03 -9.66 -15.03
C GLN A 33 7.11 -10.47 -14.30
N LYS A 34 7.23 -10.31 -12.98
CA LYS A 34 8.16 -11.12 -12.16
C LYS A 34 7.78 -12.59 -12.21
N LEU A 35 6.50 -12.90 -12.00
CA LEU A 35 6.02 -14.28 -12.00
C LEU A 35 6.22 -14.96 -13.36
N GLU A 36 5.93 -14.25 -14.46
CA GLU A 36 6.15 -14.71 -15.83
C GLU A 36 7.65 -14.82 -16.20
N ALA A 37 8.53 -14.12 -15.50
CA ALA A 37 9.98 -14.28 -15.60
C ALA A 37 10.51 -15.48 -14.80
N GLY A 38 9.64 -16.18 -14.06
CA GLY A 38 10.01 -17.25 -13.14
C GLY A 38 10.67 -16.74 -11.86
N GLU A 39 10.46 -15.46 -11.52
CA GLU A 39 10.93 -14.85 -10.28
C GLU A 39 9.86 -14.94 -9.20
N GLU A 40 10.29 -15.06 -7.94
CA GLU A 40 9.40 -15.01 -6.78
C GLU A 40 8.87 -13.58 -6.58
N VAL A 41 7.58 -13.45 -6.32
CA VAL A 41 6.95 -12.18 -6.01
C VAL A 41 7.10 -11.88 -4.52
N VAL A 42 8.20 -11.20 -4.17
CA VAL A 42 8.37 -10.64 -2.82
C VAL A 42 7.38 -9.48 -2.63
N PRO A 43 6.61 -9.42 -1.51
CA PRO A 43 5.66 -8.36 -1.25
C PRO A 43 6.27 -6.96 -1.36
N PHE A 44 5.51 -6.02 -1.93
CA PHE A 44 5.99 -4.65 -2.14
C PHE A 44 4.84 -3.64 -2.12
N THR A 45 5.16 -2.38 -1.88
CA THR A 45 4.22 -1.26 -1.96
C THR A 45 4.55 -0.38 -3.16
N ALA A 46 3.57 -0.11 -4.00
CA ALA A 46 3.57 0.94 -5.00
C ALA A 46 2.96 2.22 -4.42
N LEU A 47 3.68 3.34 -4.49
CA LEU A 47 3.28 4.64 -3.95
C LEU A 47 3.17 5.64 -5.10
N ALA A 48 1.99 6.20 -5.30
CA ALA A 48 1.76 7.26 -6.27
C ALA A 48 2.02 8.62 -5.62
N VAL A 49 3.06 9.31 -6.09
CA VAL A 49 3.44 10.65 -5.62
C VAL A 49 3.45 11.57 -6.84
N LYS A 50 2.43 12.44 -6.94
CA LYS A 50 2.25 13.39 -8.07
C LYS A 50 2.09 12.71 -9.43
N ASP A 51 3.15 12.56 -10.20
CA ASP A 51 3.14 11.88 -11.51
C ASP A 51 4.04 10.64 -11.53
N ASN A 52 4.66 10.33 -10.38
CA ASN A 52 5.64 9.26 -10.27
C ASN A 52 5.09 8.11 -9.43
N LEU A 53 5.51 6.90 -9.79
CA LEU A 53 5.23 5.69 -9.04
C LEU A 53 6.54 5.18 -8.42
N PHE A 54 6.53 4.97 -7.11
CA PHE A 54 7.68 4.45 -6.36
C PHE A 54 7.35 3.05 -5.85
N LEU A 55 8.26 2.10 -6.06
CA LEU A 55 8.11 0.73 -5.56
C LEU A 55 9.05 0.51 -4.38
N GLU A 56 8.54 0.01 -3.27
CA GLU A 56 9.31 -0.37 -2.09
C GLU A 56 9.02 -1.81 -1.71
N THR A 57 10.04 -2.67 -1.75
CA THR A 57 9.93 -4.10 -1.42
C THR A 57 10.05 -4.31 0.09
N HIS A 58 9.24 -5.22 0.62
CA HIS A 58 9.19 -5.58 2.03
C HIS A 58 9.66 -7.01 2.24
N PRO A 59 10.98 -7.25 2.46
CA PRO A 59 11.46 -8.56 2.87
C PRO A 59 11.02 -8.86 4.31
N GLY A 60 10.72 -10.12 4.59
CA GLY A 60 10.21 -10.58 5.88
C GLY A 60 10.00 -12.09 5.85
N ASP A 61 9.66 -12.67 7.00
CA ASP A 61 9.49 -14.12 7.14
C ASP A 61 8.03 -14.52 7.40
N SER A 62 7.10 -13.54 7.45
CA SER A 62 5.70 -13.77 7.82
C SER A 62 4.76 -12.69 7.28
N SER A 63 3.49 -13.07 7.06
CA SER A 63 2.47 -12.14 6.53
C SER A 63 2.24 -10.91 7.41
N GLU A 64 2.38 -11.06 8.73
CA GLU A 64 2.27 -9.93 9.66
C GLU A 64 3.40 -8.92 9.50
N GLU A 65 4.63 -9.39 9.22
CA GLU A 65 5.80 -8.53 9.01
C GLU A 65 5.66 -7.77 7.69
N TYR A 66 5.24 -8.43 6.61
CA TYR A 66 5.00 -7.79 5.31
C TYR A 66 3.97 -6.67 5.43
N TYR A 67 2.86 -6.94 6.12
CA TYR A 67 1.78 -5.98 6.27
C TYR A 67 2.18 -4.82 7.20
N ALA A 68 2.92 -5.09 8.27
CA ALA A 68 3.45 -4.05 9.15
C ALA A 68 4.46 -3.15 8.43
N ALA A 69 5.33 -3.72 7.60
CA ALA A 69 6.28 -2.98 6.78
C ALA A 69 5.56 -2.10 5.74
N ALA A 70 4.63 -2.67 4.98
CA ALA A 70 3.81 -1.93 4.02
C ALA A 70 3.04 -0.78 4.69
N ARG A 71 2.40 -1.04 5.83
CA ARG A 71 1.71 -0.02 6.61
C ARG A 71 2.67 1.08 7.07
N HIS A 72 3.84 0.71 7.59
CA HIS A 72 4.86 1.67 7.99
C HIS A 72 5.28 2.55 6.81
N THR A 73 5.61 1.95 5.67
CA THR A 73 5.99 2.68 4.45
C THR A 73 4.92 3.67 4.01
N VAL A 74 3.68 3.22 3.91
CA VAL A 74 2.55 4.06 3.50
C VAL A 74 2.28 5.20 4.48
N GLN A 75 2.44 4.96 5.78
CA GLN A 75 2.19 5.99 6.80
C GLN A 75 3.29 7.05 6.90
N HIS A 76 4.49 6.77 6.39
CA HIS A 76 5.65 7.66 6.51
C HIS A 76 6.03 8.33 5.17
N VAL A 77 5.41 7.95 4.06
CA VAL A 77 5.61 8.64 2.79
C VAL A 77 4.90 9.99 2.80
N ARG A 78 5.61 11.05 2.38
CA ARG A 78 5.01 12.38 2.22
C ARG A 78 4.59 12.61 0.77
N GLY A 79 3.39 13.16 0.60
CA GLY A 79 2.87 13.58 -0.71
C GLY A 79 2.44 12.44 -1.62
N ALA A 80 2.28 11.23 -1.09
CA ALA A 80 1.63 10.15 -1.81
C ALA A 80 0.12 10.31 -1.70
N ASP A 81 -0.56 10.27 -2.84
CA ASP A 81 -2.01 10.44 -2.96
C ASP A 81 -2.76 9.09 -3.04
N ALA A 82 -2.05 8.02 -3.43
CA ALA A 82 -2.56 6.67 -3.53
C ALA A 82 -1.45 5.64 -3.29
N TYR A 83 -1.83 4.42 -2.90
CA TYR A 83 -0.90 3.30 -2.84
C TYR A 83 -1.54 1.98 -3.27
N ALA A 84 -0.69 0.98 -3.53
CA ALA A 84 -1.07 -0.42 -3.63
C ALA A 84 -0.02 -1.28 -2.92
N PHE A 85 -0.44 -2.11 -1.99
CA PHE A 85 0.36 -3.19 -1.44
C PHE A 85 0.09 -4.46 -2.24
N CYS A 86 1.12 -4.98 -2.89
CA CYS A 86 1.05 -6.13 -3.78
C CYS A 86 1.79 -7.33 -3.19
N TYR A 87 1.16 -8.50 -3.23
CA TYR A 87 1.71 -9.75 -2.73
C TYR A 87 1.10 -10.95 -3.45
N ASP A 88 1.79 -12.08 -3.34
CA ASP A 88 1.27 -13.38 -3.74
C ASP A 88 0.43 -13.99 -2.61
N GLY A 89 -0.77 -14.44 -2.94
CA GLY A 89 -1.74 -14.94 -1.98
C GLY A 89 -2.74 -15.89 -2.64
N TYR A 90 -3.83 -16.16 -1.93
CA TYR A 90 -4.89 -17.05 -2.40
C TYR A 90 -6.25 -16.49 -2.05
N VAL A 91 -7.27 -16.90 -2.80
CA VAL A 91 -8.68 -16.63 -2.50
C VAL A 91 -9.45 -17.94 -2.40
N GLU A 92 -10.45 -17.96 -1.53
CA GLU A 92 -11.35 -19.11 -1.43
C GLU A 92 -12.55 -18.92 -2.35
N THR A 93 -12.77 -19.90 -3.22
CA THR A 93 -13.89 -19.98 -4.14
C THR A 93 -14.70 -21.26 -3.85
N ASP A 94 -15.91 -21.36 -4.40
CA ASP A 94 -16.72 -22.59 -4.33
C ASP A 94 -15.99 -23.82 -4.95
N GLU A 95 -15.04 -23.59 -5.84
CA GLU A 95 -14.26 -24.63 -6.53
C GLU A 95 -12.98 -25.01 -5.77
N GLY A 96 -12.60 -24.24 -4.75
CA GLY A 96 -11.42 -24.46 -3.93
C GLY A 96 -10.61 -23.20 -3.68
N THR A 97 -9.39 -23.39 -3.17
CA THR A 97 -8.41 -22.33 -2.98
C THR A 97 -7.64 -22.12 -4.27
N GLU A 98 -7.71 -20.91 -4.81
CA GLU A 98 -7.05 -20.53 -6.07
C GLU A 98 -5.93 -19.52 -5.78
N ASP A 99 -4.80 -19.66 -6.47
CA ASP A 99 -3.67 -18.74 -6.35
C ASP A 99 -3.94 -17.42 -7.08
N VAL A 100 -3.64 -16.30 -6.40
CA VAL A 100 -3.94 -14.95 -6.87
C VAL A 100 -2.81 -13.99 -6.52
N LEU A 101 -2.34 -13.23 -7.52
CA LEU A 101 -1.58 -12.02 -7.27
C LEU A 101 -2.54 -10.94 -6.80
N ILE A 102 -2.38 -10.45 -5.57
CA ILE A 102 -3.29 -9.50 -4.94
C ILE A 102 -2.61 -8.14 -4.86
N ALA A 103 -3.30 -7.09 -5.29
CA ALA A 103 -2.95 -5.71 -4.99
C ALA A 103 -4.11 -5.07 -4.22
N GLU A 104 -3.81 -4.55 -3.04
CA GLU A 104 -4.78 -3.86 -2.20
C GLU A 104 -4.27 -2.49 -1.77
N GLY A 105 -5.13 -1.48 -1.78
CA GLY A 105 -4.69 -0.13 -1.49
C GLY A 105 -5.82 0.89 -1.46
N GLY A 106 -5.49 2.12 -1.13
CA GLY A 106 -6.46 3.19 -0.97
C GLY A 106 -5.88 4.56 -1.31
N LEU A 107 -6.77 5.54 -1.31
CA LEU A 107 -6.44 6.96 -1.48
C LEU A 107 -6.18 7.63 -0.14
N SER A 108 -5.42 8.72 -0.17
CA SER A 108 -5.25 9.59 1.00
C SER A 108 -6.60 10.14 1.47
N GLY A 109 -6.93 9.94 2.76
CA GLY A 109 -8.13 10.50 3.38
C GLY A 109 -9.43 9.72 3.18
N GLU A 110 -9.46 8.68 2.35
CA GLU A 110 -10.63 7.81 2.18
C GLU A 110 -10.72 6.75 3.28
N ASP A 111 -11.93 6.38 3.71
CA ASP A 111 -12.12 5.41 4.80
C ASP A 111 -11.69 3.98 4.43
N GLU A 112 -11.98 3.56 3.20
CA GLU A 112 -11.79 2.19 2.71
C GLU A 112 -10.90 2.14 1.47
N GLY A 113 -10.14 1.06 1.35
CA GLY A 113 -9.36 0.72 0.17
C GLY A 113 -10.06 -0.38 -0.63
N VAL A 114 -9.41 -0.80 -1.70
CA VAL A 114 -9.89 -1.82 -2.64
C VAL A 114 -8.80 -2.86 -2.90
N ALA A 115 -9.20 -4.13 -2.97
CA ALA A 115 -8.37 -5.23 -3.41
C ALA A 115 -8.81 -5.74 -4.79
N ILE A 116 -7.85 -5.86 -5.70
CA ILE A 116 -7.99 -6.51 -6.99
C ILE A 116 -6.88 -7.56 -7.17
N GLY A 117 -7.04 -8.48 -8.12
CA GLY A 117 -5.99 -9.47 -8.37
C GLY A 117 -6.01 -10.16 -9.71
N PHE A 118 -4.94 -10.88 -10.00
CA PHE A 118 -4.86 -11.80 -11.14
C PHE A 118 -4.79 -13.23 -10.64
N PHE A 119 -5.77 -14.05 -11.04
CA PHE A 119 -5.63 -15.50 -10.93
C PHE A 119 -4.43 -15.98 -11.74
N TYR A 120 -3.72 -16.95 -11.19
CA TYR A 120 -2.70 -17.66 -11.95
C TYR A 120 -2.74 -19.14 -11.61
N GLN A 121 -2.23 -19.94 -12.54
CA GLN A 121 -2.16 -21.39 -12.36
C GLN A 121 -0.72 -21.85 -12.47
N MET A 122 -0.29 -22.63 -11.48
CA MET A 122 0.95 -23.37 -11.55
C MET A 122 0.79 -24.53 -12.54
N PRO A 123 1.68 -24.66 -13.54
CA PRO A 123 1.65 -25.80 -14.44
C PRO A 123 1.92 -27.11 -13.69
N GLU A 124 1.42 -28.24 -14.21
CA GLU A 124 1.61 -29.57 -13.60
C GLU A 124 3.09 -29.99 -13.52
N ASP A 125 3.95 -29.40 -14.35
CA ASP A 125 5.40 -29.56 -14.29
C ASP A 125 6.01 -28.61 -13.24
N GLU A 126 6.71 -29.15 -12.23
CA GLU A 126 7.42 -28.41 -11.16
C GLU A 126 8.45 -27.37 -11.65
N ALA A 127 8.79 -27.36 -12.94
CA ALA A 127 9.72 -26.41 -13.55
C ALA A 127 9.04 -25.41 -14.51
N GLY A 128 7.71 -25.44 -14.60
CA GLY A 128 6.96 -24.57 -15.49
C GLY A 128 6.74 -23.17 -14.91
N ILE A 129 6.59 -22.21 -15.81
CA ILE A 129 6.30 -20.82 -15.46
C ILE A 129 4.79 -20.68 -15.21
N PRO A 130 4.35 -19.98 -14.15
CA PRO A 130 2.94 -19.78 -13.85
C PRO A 130 2.22 -19.06 -15.01
N VAL A 131 1.00 -19.48 -15.31
CA VAL A 131 0.16 -18.83 -16.32
C VAL A 131 -0.77 -17.85 -15.63
N VAL A 132 -0.53 -16.55 -15.82
CA VAL A 132 -1.29 -15.47 -15.18
C VAL A 132 -2.37 -14.94 -16.11
N ASN A 133 -3.61 -14.84 -15.62
CA ASN A 133 -4.71 -14.23 -16.38
C ASN A 133 -4.40 -12.77 -16.75
N ASP A 134 -4.97 -12.31 -17.86
CA ASP A 134 -4.81 -10.91 -18.33
C ASP A 134 -5.88 -9.97 -17.77
N GLU A 135 -6.99 -10.52 -17.29
CA GLU A 135 -8.12 -9.75 -16.76
C GLU A 135 -8.06 -9.72 -15.23
N PRO A 136 -7.95 -8.52 -14.63
CA PRO A 136 -7.93 -8.39 -13.18
C PRO A 136 -9.34 -8.54 -12.63
N ILE A 137 -9.46 -9.21 -11.49
CA ILE A 137 -10.72 -9.41 -10.78
C ILE A 137 -10.82 -8.49 -9.57
N TYR A 138 -12.05 -8.13 -9.22
CA TYR A 138 -12.34 -7.51 -7.93
C TYR A 138 -12.41 -8.57 -6.84
N ILE A 139 -11.63 -8.39 -5.77
CA ILE A 139 -11.60 -9.33 -4.64
C ILE A 139 -12.53 -8.82 -3.53
N GLY A 140 -12.52 -7.51 -3.26
CA GLY A 140 -13.33 -6.94 -2.18
C GLY A 140 -12.78 -5.64 -1.60
N PRO A 141 -13.44 -5.11 -0.57
CA PRO A 141 -12.93 -3.97 0.19
C PRO A 141 -11.64 -4.36 0.92
N ALA A 142 -10.78 -3.36 1.10
CA ALA A 142 -9.47 -3.51 1.71
C ALA A 142 -9.21 -2.43 2.77
N PRO A 143 -8.31 -2.70 3.72
CA PRO A 143 -7.87 -1.69 4.67
C PRO A 143 -7.13 -0.56 3.95
N ASN A 144 -7.44 0.69 4.30
CA ASN A 144 -6.71 1.86 3.83
C ASN A 144 -5.69 2.35 4.87
N PHE A 145 -4.40 2.23 4.57
CA PHE A 145 -3.31 2.70 5.44
C PHE A 145 -3.17 4.22 5.45
N MET A 146 -3.74 4.90 4.45
CA MET A 146 -3.76 6.35 4.30
C MET A 146 -5.06 7.00 4.80
N ALA A 147 -5.99 6.25 5.42
CA ALA A 147 -7.27 6.80 5.87
C ALA A 147 -7.13 8.03 6.79
N PHE A 148 -6.07 8.07 7.61
CA PHE A 148 -5.79 9.19 8.51
C PHE A 148 -4.82 10.22 7.92
N LEU A 149 -4.30 9.98 6.72
CA LEU A 149 -3.43 10.91 6.02
C LEU A 149 -4.33 11.81 5.20
N VAL A 150 -4.67 12.97 5.75
CA VAL A 150 -5.19 14.09 4.96
C VAL A 150 -4.00 14.89 4.46
N ASP A 151 -4.07 15.27 3.18
CA ASP A 151 -3.05 16.08 2.52
C ASP A 151 -2.77 17.33 3.37
N SER A 152 -1.61 17.36 4.05
CA SER A 152 -1.29 18.41 5.02
C SER A 152 -0.92 19.75 4.37
N ASN A 153 -1.48 20.05 3.19
CA ASN A 153 -1.24 21.32 2.51
C ASN A 153 -2.02 22.51 3.12
N GLU A 154 -2.71 22.36 4.26
CA GLU A 154 -3.44 23.47 4.91
C GLU A 154 -2.99 23.88 6.33
N ASP A 155 -2.06 23.20 7.01
CA ASP A 155 -1.70 23.61 8.40
C ASP A 155 -0.19 23.55 8.72
N ASP A 156 0.61 24.25 7.91
CA ASP A 156 1.89 24.81 8.38
C ASP A 156 1.80 26.35 8.35
N THR A 157 0.73 26.90 8.92
CA THR A 157 0.85 28.21 9.58
C THR A 157 1.47 27.97 10.93
N GLY A 158 2.78 27.75 10.94
CA GLY A 158 3.60 27.85 12.15
C GLY A 158 3.47 29.27 12.71
N GLU A 159 2.49 29.47 13.59
CA GLU A 159 2.55 30.51 14.59
C GLU A 159 3.63 30.08 15.59
N ASP A 160 4.89 30.29 15.20
CA ASP A 160 6.01 30.44 16.12
C ASP A 160 5.66 31.66 16.98
N ASP A 161 5.08 31.43 18.15
CA ASP A 161 4.76 32.45 19.14
C ASP A 161 6.08 32.82 19.86
N PRO A 162 6.72 33.98 19.58
CA PRO A 162 8.02 34.31 20.17
C PRO A 162 7.89 34.87 21.60
N ASP A 163 6.69 34.93 22.20
CA ASP A 163 6.44 35.60 23.47
C ASP A 163 6.57 34.66 24.70
N THR A 164 7.61 33.83 24.74
CA THR A 164 8.06 33.19 25.99
C THR A 164 9.57 33.31 26.14
N PHE A 165 10.03 34.54 26.38
CA PHE A 165 11.25 34.79 27.16
C PHE A 165 10.91 35.76 28.28
N ASP A 166 10.31 35.19 29.32
CA ASP A 166 10.07 35.83 30.60
C ASP A 166 11.43 35.99 31.31
N ASP A 167 11.92 37.22 31.30
CA ASP A 167 12.70 37.91 32.33
C ASP A 167 13.36 37.02 33.41
N PHE A 168 14.63 36.65 33.22
CA PHE A 168 15.51 36.29 34.33
C PHE A 168 16.59 37.35 34.47
N ASP A 169 16.28 38.32 35.32
CA ASP A 169 17.15 39.38 35.85
C ASP A 169 18.35 38.73 36.58
N ASP A 170 19.54 38.81 35.98
CA ASP A 170 20.81 38.35 36.57
C ASP A 170 21.45 39.52 37.35
N GLU A 171 21.00 39.71 38.60
CA GLU A 171 21.66 40.62 39.54
C GLU A 171 22.88 39.91 40.16
N VAL A 172 24.04 39.99 39.48
CA VAL A 172 25.33 39.67 40.08
C VAL A 172 26.01 40.94 40.59
N GLU A 173 25.80 41.22 41.88
CA GLU A 173 26.53 42.26 42.61
C GLU A 173 28.05 42.00 42.60
N SER A 174 28.76 42.95 41.99
CA SER A 174 30.22 43.03 41.98
C SER A 174 30.74 43.46 43.35
N SER A 175 31.16 42.50 44.18
CA SER A 175 32.02 42.81 45.34
C SER A 175 33.48 42.91 44.89
N ARG A 176 34.00 44.14 44.82
CA ARG A 176 35.44 44.38 44.96
C ARG A 176 35.71 45.75 45.60
N GLU A 177 35.93 45.71 46.90
CA GLU A 177 36.80 46.63 47.64
C GLU A 177 38.03 45.86 48.12
#